data_AF-A0A4Q7DKQ0-F1
#
_entry.id   AF-A0A4Q7DKQ0-F1
#
_cell.length_a   1.000
_cell.length_b   1.000
_cell.length_c   1.000
_cell.angle_alpha   90.00
_cell.angle_beta   90.00
_cell.angle_gamma   90.00
#
_symmetry.space_group_name_H-M   'P 1'
#
loop_
_entity.id
_entity.type
_entity.pdbx_description
1 polymer ?
#
loop_
_entity_poly.entity_id
_entity_poly.type
_entity_poly.pdbx_seq_one_letter_code
_entity_poly.pdbx_strand_id
1 'polypeptide(L)'
;MNIFATYPCPKRSAHILDDKRVVKMVLESGQILSTAIHMVSGISSSMDGIYQPTHTKHPCVIWASASKGNWEWLFEHFIALAEEYYIRYQNIHKSLSLIGPLRQLYPRYIPDGNITKFANCTSSKKNGIDYRHLMDVHTAYKRYLVARWRSDIRKPRWTRPHGLIKLSRAKFYHEHVTGVLESIQGLSVKISQ
;
A
#
# COMPACT_ATOMS: atom_id res chain seq x y z
N MET A 1 -4.25 10.59 -4.36
CA MET A 1 -3.79 9.23 -4.04
C MET A 1 -4.99 8.30 -4.00
N ASN A 2 -4.78 6.99 -4.01
CA ASN A 2 -5.86 6.02 -3.76
C ASN A 2 -5.32 4.82 -2.98
N ILE A 3 -6.17 3.93 -2.49
CA ILE A 3 -5.80 2.62 -1.92
C ILE A 3 -6.44 1.45 -2.67
N PHE A 4 -7.35 1.74 -3.63
CA PHE A 4 -8.04 0.75 -4.46
C PHE A 4 -8.51 -0.50 -3.69
N ALA A 5 -9.16 -0.28 -2.54
CA ALA A 5 -9.69 -1.33 -1.67
C ALA A 5 -10.89 -2.05 -2.31
N THR A 6 -10.63 -2.82 -3.36
CA THR A 6 -11.64 -3.53 -4.16
C THR A 6 -12.15 -4.79 -3.48
N TYR A 7 -11.43 -5.32 -2.51
CA TYR A 7 -11.83 -6.43 -1.65
C TYR A 7 -11.41 -6.17 -0.21
N PRO A 8 -12.06 -6.81 0.78
CA PRO A 8 -11.57 -6.81 2.16
C PRO A 8 -10.16 -7.39 2.30
N CYS A 9 -9.79 -8.35 1.44
CA CYS A 9 -8.43 -8.90 1.41
C CYS A 9 -7.47 -7.93 0.68
N PRO A 10 -6.40 -7.46 1.33
CA PRO A 10 -5.45 -6.53 0.72
C PRO A 10 -4.70 -7.17 -0.47
N LYS A 11 -4.32 -8.44 -0.35
CA LYS A 11 -3.63 -9.19 -1.42
C LYS A 11 -4.51 -9.32 -2.67
N ARG A 12 -5.77 -9.73 -2.49
CA ARG A 12 -6.74 -9.83 -3.60
C ARG A 12 -6.97 -8.48 -4.26
N SER A 13 -7.00 -7.39 -3.49
CA SER A 13 -7.09 -6.04 -4.04
C SER A 13 -5.90 -5.69 -4.92
N ALA A 14 -4.68 -6.11 -4.56
CA ALA A 14 -3.48 -5.87 -5.34
C ALA A 14 -3.48 -6.66 -6.66
N HIS A 15 -3.83 -7.95 -6.61
CA HIS A 15 -3.75 -8.85 -7.76
C HIS A 15 -4.67 -8.43 -8.92
N ILE A 16 -5.81 -7.80 -8.63
CA ILE A 16 -6.72 -7.36 -9.69
C ILE A 16 -6.33 -6.05 -10.37
N LEU A 17 -5.35 -5.30 -9.84
CA LEU A 17 -4.93 -4.05 -10.46
C LEU A 17 -4.19 -4.34 -11.77
N ASP A 18 -4.44 -3.50 -12.78
CA ASP A 18 -3.68 -3.51 -14.02
C ASP A 18 -2.28 -2.94 -13.81
N ASP A 19 -1.40 -3.27 -14.75
CA ASP A 19 0.01 -2.88 -14.80
C ASP A 19 0.26 -1.41 -14.45
N LYS A 20 -0.50 -0.48 -15.04
CA LYS A 20 -0.35 0.96 -14.80
C LYS A 20 -0.57 1.30 -13.33
N ARG A 21 -1.56 0.69 -12.69
CA ARG A 21 -1.94 0.96 -11.31
C ARG A 21 -1.00 0.25 -10.36
N VAL A 22 -0.62 -1.00 -10.61
CA VAL A 22 0.37 -1.72 -9.79
C VAL A 22 1.65 -0.90 -9.66
N VAL A 23 2.26 -0.45 -10.76
CA VAL A 23 3.49 0.36 -10.73
C VAL A 23 3.32 1.62 -9.89
N LYS A 24 2.24 2.36 -10.15
CA LYS A 24 1.99 3.64 -9.48
C LYS A 24 1.68 3.47 -7.99
N MET A 25 0.99 2.39 -7.63
CA MET A 25 0.43 2.18 -6.30
C MET A 25 1.45 1.75 -5.27
N VAL A 26 2.56 1.14 -5.67
CA VAL A 26 3.65 0.83 -4.73
C VAL A 26 4.22 2.12 -4.15
N LEU A 27 4.52 3.13 -4.98
CA LEU A 27 4.99 4.44 -4.53
C LEU A 27 3.95 5.17 -3.68
N GLU A 28 2.71 5.30 -4.17
CA GLU A 28 1.67 6.05 -3.43
C GLU A 28 1.36 5.41 -2.06
N SER A 29 1.35 4.07 -1.97
CA SER A 29 1.11 3.39 -0.68
C SER A 29 2.25 3.65 0.30
N GLY A 30 3.51 3.59 -0.15
CA GLY A 30 4.66 3.94 0.68
C GLY A 30 4.60 5.38 1.20
N GLN A 31 4.16 6.33 0.36
CA GLN A 31 3.96 7.72 0.76
C GLN A 31 2.84 7.89 1.80
N ILE A 32 1.71 7.19 1.62
CA ILE A 32 0.60 7.21 2.59
C ILE A 32 1.05 6.65 3.94
N LEU A 33 1.70 5.47 3.94
CA LEU A 33 2.17 4.79 5.15
C LEU A 33 3.19 5.62 5.94
N SER A 34 4.15 6.24 5.22
CA SER A 34 5.16 7.12 5.83
C SER A 34 4.51 8.38 6.41
N THR A 35 3.60 9.00 5.65
CA THR A 35 2.90 10.22 6.11
C THR A 35 2.03 9.93 7.32
N ALA A 36 1.37 8.77 7.38
CA ALA A 36 0.55 8.37 8.52
C ALA A 36 1.36 8.35 9.82
N ILE A 37 2.58 7.77 9.80
CA ILE A 37 3.50 7.75 10.94
C ILE A 37 3.91 9.18 11.35
N HIS A 38 4.31 9.99 10.37
CA HIS A 38 4.68 11.39 10.63
C HIS A 38 3.54 12.17 11.31
N MET A 39 2.31 12.01 10.84
CA MET A 39 1.15 12.73 11.39
C MET A 39 0.87 12.41 12.85
N VAL A 40 1.02 11.16 13.26
CA VAL A 40 0.68 10.72 14.63
C VAL A 40 1.84 10.79 15.60
N SER A 41 3.09 10.76 15.11
CA SER A 41 4.28 10.76 15.96
C SER A 41 4.52 12.06 16.71
N GLY A 42 4.00 13.19 16.21
CA GLY A 42 4.29 14.53 16.76
C GLY A 42 5.72 15.02 16.53
N ILE A 43 6.54 14.27 15.77
CA ILE A 43 7.93 14.61 15.49
C ILE A 43 7.98 15.58 14.32
N SER A 44 8.56 16.76 14.54
CA SER A 44 8.70 17.83 13.54
C SER A 44 9.88 17.63 12.58
N SER A 45 10.86 16.81 12.96
CA SER A 45 12.02 16.49 12.13
C SER A 45 11.73 15.37 11.13
N SER A 46 12.56 15.29 10.09
CA SER A 46 12.59 14.14 9.18
C SER A 46 12.85 12.84 9.96
N MET A 47 12.22 11.75 9.52
CA MET A 47 12.51 10.41 10.00
C MET A 47 13.27 9.64 8.93
N ASP A 48 14.38 9.03 9.33
CA ASP A 48 15.22 8.29 8.41
C ASP A 48 14.54 7.01 7.90
N GLY A 49 14.78 6.70 6.63
CA GLY A 49 14.32 5.46 6.01
C GLY A 49 12.84 5.45 5.57
N ILE A 50 12.07 6.51 5.81
CA ILE A 50 10.70 6.67 5.30
C ILE A 50 10.54 7.92 4.44
N TYR A 51 9.46 8.01 3.66
CA TYR A 51 9.21 9.20 2.85
C TYR A 51 8.77 10.40 3.69
N GLN A 52 9.16 11.59 3.25
CA GLN A 52 8.66 12.84 3.83
C GLN A 52 7.13 12.95 3.73
N PRO A 53 6.48 13.64 4.68
CA PRO A 53 5.04 13.82 4.70
C PRO A 53 4.51 14.41 3.39
N THR A 54 3.42 13.85 2.89
CA THR A 54 2.75 14.36 1.71
C THR A 54 1.25 14.12 1.78
N HIS A 55 0.45 15.04 1.25
CA HIS A 55 -1.01 14.89 1.21
C HIS A 55 -1.65 14.59 2.59
N THR A 56 -1.17 15.22 3.67
CA THR A 56 -1.60 14.94 5.07
C THR A 56 -3.12 15.05 5.29
N LYS A 57 -3.81 15.88 4.51
CA LYS A 57 -5.28 16.04 4.57
C LYS A 57 -6.05 15.07 3.67
N HIS A 58 -5.37 14.16 2.96
CA HIS A 58 -6.02 13.25 2.03
C HIS A 58 -6.75 12.12 2.77
N PRO A 59 -7.98 11.74 2.37
CA PRO A 59 -8.78 10.76 3.10
C PRO A 59 -8.07 9.42 3.35
N CYS A 60 -7.31 8.90 2.35
CA CYS A 60 -6.52 7.69 2.54
C CYS A 60 -5.41 7.83 3.61
N VAL A 61 -4.80 9.00 3.74
CA VAL A 61 -3.76 9.24 4.76
C VAL A 61 -4.39 9.32 6.13
N ILE A 62 -5.47 10.08 6.27
CA ILE A 62 -6.26 10.18 7.50
C ILE A 62 -6.75 8.79 7.95
N TRP A 63 -7.25 7.99 7.01
CA TRP A 63 -7.69 6.62 7.29
C TRP A 63 -6.52 5.74 7.75
N ALA A 64 -5.39 5.76 7.04
CA ALA A 64 -4.22 4.96 7.42
C ALA A 64 -3.61 5.38 8.77
N SER A 65 -3.73 6.65 9.17
CA SER A 65 -3.25 7.13 10.48
C SER A 65 -4.20 6.84 11.64
N ALA A 66 -5.45 6.45 11.37
CA ALA A 66 -6.49 6.38 12.40
C ALA A 66 -6.40 5.14 13.31
N SER A 67 -5.87 4.02 12.81
CA SER A 67 -5.70 2.80 13.60
C SER A 67 -4.66 1.86 13.00
N LYS A 68 -4.06 0.99 13.83
CA LYS A 68 -3.17 -0.08 13.39
C LYS A 68 -3.84 -0.99 12.36
N GLY A 69 -5.09 -1.38 12.56
CA GLY A 69 -5.81 -2.22 11.60
C GLY A 69 -5.94 -1.59 10.20
N ASN A 70 -6.07 -0.27 10.10
CA ASN A 70 -6.07 0.44 8.80
C ASN A 70 -4.67 0.46 8.18
N TRP A 71 -3.67 0.80 9.00
CA TRP A 71 -2.28 0.90 8.55
C TRP A 71 -1.75 -0.46 8.08
N GLU A 72 -1.98 -1.52 8.86
CA GLU A 72 -1.57 -2.89 8.56
C GLU A 72 -2.24 -3.41 7.28
N TRP A 73 -3.53 -3.14 7.08
CA TRP A 73 -4.20 -3.49 5.84
C TRP A 73 -3.51 -2.84 4.63
N LEU A 74 -3.17 -1.56 4.71
CA LEU A 74 -2.49 -0.85 3.63
C LEU A 74 -1.05 -1.34 3.46
N PHE A 75 -0.37 -1.69 4.55
CA PHE A 75 0.98 -2.24 4.51
C PHE A 75 1.02 -3.61 3.85
N GLU A 76 0.07 -4.49 4.17
CA GLU A 76 -0.10 -5.77 3.47
C GLU A 76 -0.44 -5.57 1.98
N HIS A 77 -1.28 -4.59 1.68
CA HIS A 77 -1.62 -4.24 0.30
C HIS A 77 -0.38 -3.73 -0.46
N PHE A 78 0.42 -2.87 0.17
CA PHE A 78 1.69 -2.37 -0.36
C PHE A 78 2.69 -3.48 -0.67
N ILE A 79 2.87 -4.44 0.25
CA ILE A 79 3.74 -5.62 0.01
C ILE A 79 3.20 -6.43 -1.16
N ALA A 80 1.89 -6.71 -1.20
CA ALA A 80 1.28 -7.47 -2.28
C ALA A 80 1.39 -6.76 -3.65
N LEU A 81 1.30 -5.43 -3.69
CA LEU A 81 1.52 -4.63 -4.89
C LEU A 81 2.96 -4.72 -5.37
N ALA A 82 3.92 -4.68 -4.46
CA ALA A 82 5.33 -4.75 -4.81
C ALA A 82 5.75 -6.16 -5.24
N GLU A 83 5.15 -7.18 -4.64
CA GLU A 83 5.23 -8.57 -5.11
C GLU A 83 4.67 -8.70 -6.53
N GLU A 84 3.47 -8.17 -6.80
CA GLU A 84 2.91 -8.14 -8.15
C GLU A 84 3.88 -7.43 -9.11
N TYR A 85 4.37 -6.24 -8.77
CA TYR A 85 5.35 -5.52 -9.59
C TYR A 85 6.57 -6.41 -9.93
N TYR A 86 7.14 -7.08 -8.94
CA TYR A 86 8.27 -7.98 -9.15
C TYR A 86 7.94 -9.13 -10.12
N ILE A 87 6.79 -9.79 -9.94
CA ILE A 87 6.37 -10.87 -10.84
C ILE A 87 6.19 -10.36 -12.27
N ARG A 88 5.53 -9.22 -12.44
CA ARG A 88 5.18 -8.69 -13.78
C ARG A 88 6.38 -8.14 -14.53
N TYR A 89 7.31 -7.49 -13.83
CA TYR A 89 8.42 -6.74 -14.44
C TYR A 89 9.79 -7.35 -14.20
N GLN A 90 9.90 -8.38 -13.34
CA GLN A 90 11.18 -8.99 -12.94
C GLN A 90 12.16 -7.94 -12.41
N ASN A 91 11.64 -6.95 -11.68
CA ASN A 91 12.40 -5.83 -11.14
C ASN A 91 11.89 -5.48 -9.74
N ILE A 92 12.75 -4.89 -8.92
CA ILE A 92 12.42 -4.49 -7.55
C ILE A 92 11.98 -3.03 -7.57
N HIS A 93 10.79 -2.76 -7.03
CA HIS A 93 10.33 -1.39 -6.88
C HIS A 93 11.12 -0.68 -5.78
N LYS A 94 11.63 0.53 -6.04
CA LYS A 94 12.50 1.27 -5.09
C LYS A 94 11.88 1.43 -3.70
N SER A 95 10.57 1.66 -3.62
CA SER A 95 9.86 1.81 -2.34
C SER A 95 9.90 0.56 -1.46
N LEU A 96 10.33 -0.60 -1.95
CA LEU A 96 10.48 -1.80 -1.13
C LEU A 96 11.50 -1.62 0.01
N SER A 97 12.44 -0.68 -0.13
CA SER A 97 13.36 -0.29 0.95
C SER A 97 12.67 0.25 2.21
N LEU A 98 11.41 0.69 2.10
CA LEU A 98 10.61 1.20 3.22
C LEU A 98 10.15 0.10 4.19
N ILE A 99 10.16 -1.18 3.80
CA ILE A 99 9.57 -2.27 4.59
C ILE A 99 10.17 -2.33 6.00
N GLY A 100 11.50 -2.25 6.11
CA GLY A 100 12.20 -2.32 7.40
C GLY A 100 11.86 -1.12 8.29
N PRO A 101 12.15 0.12 7.85
CA PRO A 101 11.85 1.32 8.62
C PRO A 101 10.36 1.44 9.01
N LEU A 102 9.44 1.15 8.09
CA LEU A 102 8.00 1.20 8.38
C LEU A 102 7.61 0.17 9.46
N ARG A 103 8.09 -1.08 9.37
CA ARG A 103 7.83 -2.12 10.38
C ARG A 103 8.36 -1.77 11.77
N GLN A 104 9.50 -1.09 11.83
CA GLN A 104 10.09 -0.66 13.09
C GLN A 104 9.32 0.51 13.72
N LEU A 105 8.85 1.45 12.92
CA LEU A 105 8.25 2.69 13.41
C LEU A 105 6.76 2.57 13.71
N TYR A 106 5.97 1.86 12.89
CA TYR A 106 4.51 1.85 13.03
C TYR A 106 4.00 1.38 14.42
N PRO A 107 4.59 0.37 15.10
CA PRO A 107 4.06 -0.11 16.39
C PRO A 107 4.17 0.94 17.49
N ARG A 108 5.13 1.86 17.36
CA ARG A 108 5.42 2.91 18.32
C ARG A 108 4.48 4.10 18.21
N TYR A 109 4.00 4.40 16.99
CA TYR A 109 3.32 5.67 16.72
C TYR A 109 1.87 5.50 16.25
N ILE A 110 1.55 4.47 15.46
CA ILE A 110 0.19 4.29 14.96
C ILE A 110 -0.71 3.84 16.14
N PRO A 111 -1.84 4.51 16.41
CA PRO A 111 -2.74 4.15 17.50
C PRO A 111 -3.29 2.72 17.35
N ASP A 112 -3.39 1.99 18.46
CA ASP A 112 -4.08 0.70 18.47
C ASP A 112 -5.54 0.86 18.03
N GLY A 113 -6.05 -0.15 17.33
CA GLY A 113 -7.45 -0.17 16.92
C GLY A 113 -7.70 -1.12 15.76
N ASN A 114 -8.95 -1.56 15.66
CA ASN A 114 -9.42 -2.39 14.55
C ASN A 114 -9.48 -1.60 13.25
N ILE A 115 -9.64 -2.33 12.14
CA ILE A 115 -9.92 -1.73 10.84
C ILE A 115 -11.23 -0.94 10.90
N THR A 116 -11.22 0.27 10.37
CA THR A 116 -12.40 1.16 10.28
C THR A 116 -12.91 1.22 8.85
N LYS A 117 -14.06 1.88 8.65
CA LYS A 117 -14.64 2.06 7.31
C LYS A 117 -13.61 2.69 6.35
N PHE A 118 -13.31 1.97 5.27
CA PHE A 118 -12.34 2.41 4.27
C PHE A 118 -12.66 3.80 3.71
N ALA A 119 -11.61 4.59 3.51
CA ALA A 119 -11.71 5.85 2.76
C ALA A 119 -12.21 5.58 1.34
N ASN A 120 -13.32 6.23 0.97
CA ASN A 120 -13.87 6.11 -0.38
C ASN A 120 -13.33 7.24 -1.30
N CYS A 121 -12.26 6.95 -2.04
CA CYS A 121 -11.66 7.88 -3.00
C CYS A 121 -12.02 7.55 -4.47
N THR A 122 -13.26 7.16 -4.75
CA THR A 122 -13.71 6.70 -6.08
C THR A 122 -14.35 7.81 -6.92
N SER A 123 -13.71 8.98 -6.97
CA SER A 123 -14.16 10.10 -7.81
C SER A 123 -13.02 10.66 -8.65
N SER A 124 -13.33 11.06 -9.87
CA SER A 124 -12.42 11.73 -10.77
C SER A 124 -13.15 12.72 -11.68
N LYS A 125 -13.04 14.02 -11.35
CA LYS A 125 -13.64 15.11 -12.14
C LYS A 125 -13.21 15.06 -13.60
N LYS A 126 -11.90 14.86 -13.85
CA LYS A 126 -11.31 14.78 -15.19
C LYS A 126 -11.97 13.72 -16.09
N ASN A 127 -12.47 12.63 -15.51
CA ASN A 127 -13.07 11.53 -16.27
C ASN A 127 -14.60 11.48 -16.13
N GLY A 128 -15.22 12.45 -15.44
CA GLY A 128 -16.65 12.42 -15.15
C GLY A 128 -17.10 11.22 -14.31
N ILE A 129 -16.23 10.68 -13.46
CA ILE A 129 -16.52 9.48 -12.66
C ILE A 129 -16.80 9.88 -11.21
N ASP A 130 -17.91 9.44 -10.62
CA ASP A 130 -18.14 9.55 -9.18
C ASP A 130 -18.95 8.36 -8.64
N TYR A 131 -18.31 7.57 -7.78
CA TYR A 131 -18.91 6.43 -7.07
C TYR A 131 -18.91 6.60 -5.55
N ARG A 132 -18.64 7.81 -5.04
CA ARG A 132 -18.57 8.06 -3.58
C ARG A 132 -19.90 7.86 -2.87
N HIS A 133 -21.01 7.95 -3.60
CA HIS A 133 -22.37 7.71 -3.12
C HIS A 133 -22.65 6.24 -2.75
N LEU A 134 -21.83 5.30 -3.22
CA LEU A 134 -22.04 3.88 -2.93
C LEU A 134 -21.61 3.54 -1.51
N MET A 135 -22.51 2.89 -0.76
CA MET A 135 -22.26 2.48 0.62
C MET A 135 -21.18 1.40 0.73
N ASP A 136 -21.21 0.41 -0.17
CA ASP A 136 -20.16 -0.60 -0.28
C ASP A 136 -18.96 -0.02 -1.04
N VAL A 137 -17.94 0.35 -0.27
CA VAL A 137 -16.67 0.89 -0.75
C VAL A 137 -15.93 -0.06 -1.69
N HIS A 138 -16.07 -1.39 -1.50
CA HIS A 138 -15.42 -2.37 -2.36
C HIS A 138 -16.06 -2.40 -3.73
N THR A 139 -17.40 -2.38 -3.80
CA THR A 139 -18.13 -2.21 -5.05
C THR A 139 -17.84 -0.87 -5.71
N ALA A 140 -17.75 0.21 -4.93
CA ALA A 140 -17.35 1.52 -5.44
C ALA A 140 -15.99 1.46 -6.15
N TYR A 141 -14.99 0.82 -5.52
CA TYR A 141 -13.66 0.68 -6.07
C TYR A 141 -13.62 -0.19 -7.34
N LYS A 142 -14.37 -1.30 -7.39
CA LYS A 142 -14.48 -2.13 -8.59
C LYS A 142 -15.07 -1.34 -9.76
N ARG A 143 -16.20 -0.63 -9.53
CA ARG A 143 -16.83 0.21 -10.56
C ARG A 143 -15.92 1.35 -11.01
N TYR A 144 -15.19 1.96 -10.07
CA TYR A 144 -14.21 2.99 -10.36
C TYR A 144 -13.08 2.48 -11.25
N LEU A 145 -12.53 1.30 -10.98
CA LEU A 145 -11.50 0.70 -11.84
C LEU A 145 -12.00 0.45 -13.25
N VAL A 146 -13.18 -0.17 -13.40
CA VAL A 146 -13.79 -0.42 -14.72
C VAL A 146 -13.99 0.88 -15.50
N ALA A 147 -14.53 1.92 -14.86
CA ALA A 147 -14.71 3.22 -15.50
C ALA A 147 -13.38 3.85 -15.90
N ARG A 148 -12.35 3.74 -15.03
CA ARG A 148 -11.01 4.27 -15.32
C ARG A 148 -10.35 3.53 -16.49
N TRP A 149 -10.51 2.20 -16.59
CA TRP A 149 -9.99 1.41 -17.71
C TRP A 149 -10.60 1.81 -19.06
N ARG A 150 -11.90 2.11 -19.08
CA ARG A 150 -12.58 2.63 -20.28
C ARG A 150 -12.05 4.00 -20.71
N SER A 151 -11.61 4.82 -19.76
CA SER A 151 -11.06 6.16 -20.00
C SER A 151 -9.53 6.21 -20.23
N ASP A 152 -8.82 5.08 -20.04
CA ASP A 152 -7.36 5.07 -20.15
C ASP A 152 -6.92 5.10 -21.62
N ILE A 153 -5.98 6.00 -21.96
CA ILE A 153 -5.41 6.11 -23.32
C ILE A 153 -4.83 4.78 -23.80
N ARG A 154 -4.17 4.05 -22.90
CA ARG A 154 -3.65 2.70 -23.16
C ARG A 154 -4.58 1.69 -22.52
N LYS A 155 -4.98 0.66 -23.28
CA LYS A 155 -5.78 -0.45 -22.76
C LYS A 155 -5.09 -1.08 -21.54
N PRO A 156 -5.83 -1.42 -20.47
CA PRO A 156 -5.25 -2.05 -19.30
C PRO A 156 -4.66 -3.41 -19.67
N ARG A 157 -3.57 -3.77 -19.00
CA ARG A 157 -2.91 -5.07 -19.15
C ARG A 157 -2.63 -5.66 -17.78
N TRP A 158 -2.52 -6.98 -17.75
CA TRP A 158 -2.05 -7.75 -16.61
C TRP A 158 -0.92 -8.64 -17.12
N THR A 159 0.28 -8.08 -17.19
CA THR A 159 1.45 -8.84 -17.67
C THR A 159 1.79 -9.92 -16.65
N ARG A 160 1.94 -11.19 -17.05
CA ARG A 160 2.30 -12.32 -16.15
C ARG A 160 1.47 -12.31 -14.85
N PRO A 161 0.14 -12.38 -14.93
CA PRO A 161 -0.69 -12.29 -13.74
C PRO A 161 -0.37 -13.44 -12.78
N HIS A 162 -0.53 -13.16 -11.49
CA HIS A 162 -0.32 -13.98 -10.31
C HIS A 162 -0.32 -15.52 -10.46
N GLY A 163 -1.22 -16.08 -11.28
CA GLY A 163 -1.44 -17.52 -11.41
C GLY A 163 -0.36 -18.33 -12.11
N LEU A 164 0.70 -17.72 -12.66
CA LEU A 164 1.64 -18.42 -13.56
C LEU A 164 3.01 -18.80 -12.96
N ILE A 165 3.43 -18.32 -11.78
CA ILE A 165 4.83 -18.53 -11.33
C ILE A 165 4.99 -18.66 -9.79
N LYS A 166 4.78 -19.86 -9.21
CA LYS A 166 4.95 -20.13 -7.76
C LYS A 166 6.39 -19.87 -7.25
N LEU A 167 7.42 -20.23 -8.03
CA LEU A 167 8.82 -20.10 -7.61
C LEU A 167 9.27 -18.64 -7.39
N SER A 168 8.70 -17.70 -8.17
CA SER A 168 9.05 -16.28 -8.08
C SER A 168 8.62 -15.63 -6.75
N ARG A 169 7.55 -16.14 -6.13
CA ARG A 169 7.03 -15.62 -4.85
C ARG A 169 7.90 -16.01 -3.68
N ALA A 170 8.21 -17.31 -3.57
CA ALA A 170 9.07 -17.81 -2.50
C ALA A 170 10.41 -17.07 -2.50
N LYS A 171 10.97 -16.86 -3.70
CA LYS A 171 12.17 -16.06 -3.92
C LYS A 171 12.00 -14.60 -3.44
N PHE A 172 10.94 -13.92 -3.87
CA PHE A 172 10.66 -12.54 -3.45
C PHE A 172 10.56 -12.39 -1.92
N TYR A 173 9.78 -13.26 -1.26
CA TYR A 173 9.66 -13.18 0.20
C TYR A 173 10.99 -13.47 0.88
N HIS A 174 11.67 -14.55 0.49
CA HIS A 174 12.96 -14.94 1.07
C HIS A 174 13.99 -13.80 1.00
N GLU A 175 14.15 -13.22 -0.20
CA GLU A 175 15.22 -12.26 -0.49
C GLU A 175 14.90 -10.83 -0.03
N HIS A 176 13.61 -10.46 0.06
CA HIS A 176 13.24 -9.04 0.18
C HIS A 176 12.25 -8.71 1.29
N VAL A 177 11.62 -9.73 1.90
CA VAL A 177 10.64 -9.52 2.98
C VAL A 177 11.11 -10.19 4.26
N THR A 178 11.54 -11.45 4.24
CA THR A 178 11.93 -12.21 5.45
C THR A 178 13.36 -11.90 5.91
N GLY A 179 14.31 -11.62 5.02
CA GLY A 179 15.66 -11.20 5.43
C GLY A 179 15.70 -9.86 6.19
N VAL A 180 14.66 -9.04 6.03
CA VAL A 180 14.43 -7.82 6.83
C VAL A 180 13.88 -8.16 8.23
N LEU A 181 13.24 -9.31 8.43
CA LEU A 181 12.69 -9.74 9.73
C LEU A 181 13.77 -10.26 10.68
N GLU A 182 14.70 -11.07 10.17
CA GLU A 182 15.78 -11.64 10.97
C GLU A 182 16.78 -10.57 11.46
N SER A 183 17.02 -9.53 10.65
CA SER A 183 17.89 -8.41 11.00
C SER A 183 17.29 -7.48 12.07
N ILE A 184 15.96 -7.29 12.09
CA ILE A 184 15.29 -6.43 13.08
C ILE A 184 15.16 -7.13 14.44
N GLN A 185 14.94 -8.45 14.48
CA GLN A 185 14.93 -9.20 15.75
C GLN A 185 16.32 -9.21 16.41
N GLY A 186 17.41 -9.25 15.63
CA GLY A 186 18.78 -9.14 16.14
C GLY A 186 19.16 -7.75 16.70
N LEU A 187 18.49 -6.68 16.26
CA LEU A 187 18.69 -5.32 16.76
C LEU A 187 17.99 -5.06 18.09
N SER A 188 16.85 -5.72 18.35
CA SER A 188 16.10 -5.56 19.60
C SER A 188 16.80 -6.19 20.82
N VAL A 189 17.79 -7.07 20.60
CA VAL A 189 18.60 -7.71 21.67
C VAL A 189 19.81 -6.85 22.08
N LYS A 190 20.24 -5.89 21.24
CA LYS A 190 21.44 -5.08 21.48
C LYS A 190 21.21 -3.72 22.16
N ILE A 191 19.96 -3.32 22.41
CA ILE A 191 19.62 -2.03 23.04
C ILE A 191 19.39 -2.19 24.57
N SER A 192 19.60 -3.39 25.11
CA SER A 192 19.46 -3.70 26.55
C SER A 192 20.72 -4.33 27.14
N GLN A 193 21.88 -3.73 26.88
CA GLN A 193 23.12 -3.95 27.64
C GLN A 193 23.77 -2.60 27.96
#